data_AF-A0A8C5GW66-F1
#
_entry.id   AF-A0A8C5GW66-F1
#
_cell.length_a   1.000
_cell.length_b   1.000
_cell.length_c   1.000
_cell.angle_alpha   90.00
_cell.angle_beta   90.00
_cell.angle_gamma   90.00
#
_symmetry.space_group_name_H-M   'P 1'
#
loop_
_entity.id
_entity.type
_entity.pdbx_description
1 polymer ?
#
loop_
_entity_poly.entity_id
_entity_poly.type
_entity_poly.pdbx_seq_one_letter_code
_entity_poly.pdbx_strand_id
1 'polypeptide(L)'
;MGHQQLYWSHPRKFGQGSRSCRVCSNRHGLIRKYGLNMCRQCFRQYAKDIGFVKVNYSTTHHFITNIIYIYIYIYIYIYIYIYIYIYKYSHTHTKTNQNATHNIDIPELNKKYKNSI
;
A
#
# COMPACT_ATOMS: atom_id res chain seq x y z
N MET A 1 6.11 59.02 40.33
CA MET A 1 5.41 57.77 40.75
C MET A 1 4.75 56.99 39.59
N GLY A 2 4.65 57.51 38.35
CA GLY A 2 3.96 56.81 37.24
C GLY A 2 4.67 55.61 36.60
N HIS A 3 5.98 55.42 36.81
CA HIS A 3 6.75 54.32 36.19
C HIS A 3 6.25 52.92 36.60
N GLN A 4 5.76 52.78 37.84
CA GLN A 4 5.25 51.50 38.35
C GLN A 4 3.96 51.05 37.64
N GLN A 5 3.12 51.99 37.18
CA GLN A 5 1.88 51.67 36.46
C GLN A 5 2.13 51.29 34.99
N LEU A 6 3.26 51.73 34.42
CA LEU A 6 3.62 51.46 33.02
C LEU A 6 4.40 50.14 32.84
N TYR A 7 5.21 49.76 33.83
CA TYR A 7 5.97 48.51 33.78
C TYR A 7 5.03 47.29 33.81
N TRP A 8 5.19 46.39 32.84
CA TRP A 8 4.40 45.13 32.75
C TRP A 8 2.88 45.33 32.60
N SER A 9 2.44 46.52 32.16
CA SER A 9 1.02 46.87 31.96
C SER A 9 0.27 45.97 30.99
N HIS A 10 0.95 45.42 29.97
CA HIS A 10 0.33 44.54 28.99
C HIS A 10 0.07 43.13 29.56
N PRO A 11 -1.18 42.63 29.54
CA PRO A 11 -1.52 41.31 30.08
C PRO A 11 -0.93 40.20 29.21
N ARG A 12 -0.21 39.25 29.83
CA ARG A 12 0.44 38.11 29.14
C ARG A 12 -0.21 36.78 29.50
N LYS A 13 -1.55 36.75 29.56
CA LYS A 13 -2.30 35.52 29.89
C LYS A 13 -2.37 34.55 28.70
N PHE A 14 -2.23 35.04 27.48
CA PHE A 14 -2.41 34.27 26.24
C PHE A 14 -1.42 34.70 25.13
N GLY A 15 -1.46 33.99 24.00
CA GLY A 15 -0.57 34.22 22.86
C GLY A 15 0.84 33.67 23.05
N GLN A 16 1.71 33.87 22.06
CA GLN A 16 3.08 33.32 22.07
C GLN A 16 3.94 33.92 23.18
N GLY A 17 3.78 35.21 23.48
CA GLY A 17 4.53 35.92 24.53
C GLY A 17 4.22 35.45 25.96
N SER A 18 3.08 34.78 26.16
CA SER A 18 2.65 34.29 27.48
C SER A 18 3.40 33.05 27.97
N ARG A 19 4.08 32.33 27.08
CA ARG A 19 4.65 31.02 27.37
C ARG A 19 6.09 30.95 26.91
N SER A 20 6.86 30.16 27.62
CA SER A 20 8.27 29.90 27.31
C SER A 20 8.59 28.43 27.55
N CYS A 21 9.66 27.97 26.92
CA CYS A 21 10.25 26.67 27.19
C CYS A 21 10.67 26.59 28.66
N ARG A 22 10.25 25.54 29.37
CA ARG A 22 10.66 25.31 30.77
C ARG A 22 12.17 25.06 30.96
N VAL A 23 12.92 24.81 29.87
CA VAL A 23 14.36 24.53 29.91
C VAL A 23 15.18 25.76 29.54
N CYS A 24 14.91 26.38 28.38
CA CYS A 24 15.74 27.46 27.83
C CYS A 24 15.04 28.82 27.76
N SER A 25 13.83 28.95 28.30
CA SER A 25 13.02 30.18 28.27
C SER A 25 12.68 30.72 26.87
N ASN A 26 13.04 30.01 25.80
CA ASN A 26 12.70 30.38 24.42
C ASN A 26 11.17 30.32 24.22
N ARG A 27 10.62 31.32 23.51
CA ARG A 27 9.20 31.42 23.19
C ARG A 27 8.84 30.82 21.82
N HIS A 28 9.84 30.50 20.99
CA HIS A 28 9.64 29.97 19.65
C HIS A 28 9.65 28.44 19.63
N GLY A 29 8.84 27.86 18.75
CA GLY A 29 8.81 26.41 18.53
C GLY A 29 8.46 25.59 19.77
N LEU A 30 7.58 26.12 20.62
CA LEU A 30 7.15 25.49 21.86
C LEU A 30 6.20 24.31 21.56
N ILE A 31 6.60 23.12 21.99
CA ILE A 31 5.78 21.90 21.99
C ILE A 31 4.98 21.89 23.29
N ARG A 32 3.65 21.98 23.14
CA ARG A 32 2.70 22.10 24.25
C ARG A 32 1.85 20.84 24.45
N LYS A 33 1.97 19.86 23.55
CA LYS A 33 1.22 18.61 23.62
C LYS A 33 1.65 17.82 24.86
N TYR A 34 0.69 17.14 25.49
CA TYR A 34 0.90 16.33 26.70
C TYR A 34 1.51 17.09 27.89
N GLY A 35 1.38 18.42 27.92
CA GLY A 35 1.90 19.25 29.03
C GLY A 35 3.42 19.46 29.03
N LEU A 36 4.14 19.10 27.97
CA LEU A 36 5.61 19.16 27.93
C LEU A 36 6.16 20.58 28.14
N ASN A 37 5.57 21.59 27.48
CA ASN A 37 6.00 23.00 27.51
C ASN A 37 7.52 23.19 27.26
N MET A 38 8.05 22.50 26.25
CA MET A 38 9.46 22.56 25.85
C MET A 38 9.61 22.99 24.39
N CYS A 39 10.67 23.70 24.04
CA CYS A 39 10.94 24.01 22.64
C CYS A 39 11.41 22.76 21.88
N ARG A 40 11.26 22.76 20.55
CA ARG A 40 11.63 21.61 19.69
C ARG A 40 13.10 21.16 19.81
N GLN A 41 14.02 22.08 20.12
CA GLN A 41 15.44 21.77 20.29
C GLN A 41 15.66 21.02 21.61
N CYS A 42 15.17 21.57 22.72
CA CYS A 42 15.22 20.91 24.03
C CYS A 42 14.50 19.57 24.01
N PHE A 43 13.34 19.48 23.36
CA PHE A 43 12.62 18.21 23.24
C PHE A 43 13.49 17.15 22.56
N ARG A 44 14.18 17.46 21.47
CA ARG A 44 15.06 16.48 20.79
C ARG A 44 16.22 16.02 21.66
N GLN A 45 16.75 16.91 22.50
CA GLN A 45 17.83 16.58 23.44
C GLN A 45 17.35 15.62 24.53
N TYR A 46 16.17 15.88 25.12
CA TYR A 46 15.63 15.09 26.23
C TYR A 46 14.65 13.98 25.80
N ALA A 47 14.36 13.83 24.51
CA ALA A 47 13.34 12.90 24.01
C ALA A 47 13.58 11.47 24.51
N LYS A 48 14.84 11.01 24.47
CA LYS A 48 15.21 9.67 24.91
C LYS A 48 15.00 9.48 26.42
N ASP A 49 15.39 10.48 27.22
CA ASP A 49 15.29 10.43 28.69
C ASP A 49 13.83 10.48 29.16
N ILE A 50 12.97 11.16 28.41
CA ILE A 50 11.51 11.17 28.64
C ILE A 50 10.87 9.83 28.21
N GLY A 51 11.55 9.02 27.40
CA GLY A 51 11.05 7.74 26.91
C GLY A 51 10.43 7.79 25.51
N PHE A 52 10.58 8.89 24.76
CA PHE A 52 10.19 8.93 23.35
C PHE A 52 11.21 8.17 22.50
N VAL A 53 10.72 7.20 21.73
CA VAL A 53 11.50 6.42 20.77
C VAL A 53 11.05 6.68 19.34
N LYS A 54 12.00 6.76 18.40
CA LYS A 54 11.70 6.88 16.98
C LYS A 54 11.40 5.50 16.41
N VAL A 55 10.15 5.24 16.08
CA VAL A 55 9.75 4.00 15.39
C VAL A 55 10.03 4.16 13.89
N ASN A 56 10.92 3.33 13.35
CA ASN A 56 11.21 3.29 11.91
C ASN A 56 10.36 2.20 11.25
N TYR A 57 9.32 2.58 10.53
CA TYR A 57 8.49 1.63 9.76
C TYR A 57 9.09 1.26 8.40
N SER A 58 10.15 1.95 7.96
CA SER A 58 10.61 1.88 6.57
C SER A 58 11.17 0.50 6.18
N THR A 59 11.89 -0.17 7.06
CA THR A 59 12.48 -1.48 6.73
C THR A 59 11.41 -2.58 6.77
N THR A 60 10.65 -2.68 7.86
CA THR A 60 9.61 -3.70 8.02
C THR A 60 8.48 -3.55 7.00
N HIS A 61 8.03 -2.32 6.73
CA HIS A 61 7.01 -2.08 5.73
C HIS A 61 7.49 -2.47 4.32
N HIS A 62 8.73 -2.12 3.95
CA HIS A 62 9.26 -2.46 2.63
C HIS A 62 9.35 -3.98 2.43
N PHE A 63 9.79 -4.75 3.43
CA PHE A 63 9.78 -6.21 3.35
C PHE A 63 8.38 -6.78 3.19
N ILE A 64 7.41 -6.32 3.98
CA ILE A 64 6.02 -6.79 3.90
C ILE A 64 5.41 -6.46 2.54
N THR A 65 5.60 -5.23 2.03
CA THR A 65 5.08 -4.85 0.71
C THR A 65 5.72 -5.63 -0.42
N ASN A 66 7.03 -5.92 -0.34
CA ASN A 66 7.71 -6.72 -1.36
C ASN A 66 7.23 -8.19 -1.34
N ILE A 67 7.06 -8.79 -0.16
CA ILE A 67 6.53 -10.15 -0.05
C ILE A 67 5.12 -10.24 -0.63
N ILE A 68 4.24 -9.30 -0.29
CA ILE A 68 2.87 -9.23 -0.82
C ILE A 68 2.88 -9.07 -2.34
N TYR A 69 3.73 -8.20 -2.88
CA TYR A 69 3.85 -7.97 -4.32
C TYR A 69 4.29 -9.24 -5.07
N ILE A 70 5.31 -9.93 -4.56
CA ILE A 70 5.80 -11.19 -5.15
C ILE A 70 4.69 -12.25 -5.14
N TYR A 71 3.96 -12.40 -4.03
CA TYR A 71 2.87 -13.35 -3.91
C TYR A 71 1.74 -13.08 -4.93
N ILE A 72 1.31 -11.82 -5.04
CA ILE A 72 0.28 -11.41 -6.01
C ILE A 72 0.74 -11.69 -7.45
N TYR A 73 1.99 -11.37 -7.78
CA TYR A 73 2.55 -11.60 -9.11
C TYR A 73 2.54 -13.09 -9.48
N ILE A 74 3.02 -13.95 -8.57
CA ILE A 74 3.03 -15.41 -8.77
C ILE A 74 1.60 -15.94 -8.97
N TYR A 75 0.65 -15.51 -8.15
CA TYR A 75 -0.74 -15.95 -8.24
C TYR A 75 -1.37 -15.57 -9.60
N ILE A 76 -1.18 -14.32 -10.04
CA ILE A 76 -1.69 -13.85 -11.34
C ILE A 76 -1.06 -14.65 -12.49
N TYR A 77 0.25 -14.88 -12.45
CA TYR A 77 0.95 -15.65 -13.48
C TYR A 77 0.43 -17.09 -13.58
N ILE A 78 0.29 -17.78 -12.44
CA ILE A 78 -0.26 -19.14 -12.39
C ILE A 78 -1.69 -19.17 -12.93
N TYR A 79 -2.53 -18.23 -12.53
CA TYR A 79 -3.92 -18.14 -13.00
C TYR A 79 -4.00 -17.97 -14.52
N ILE A 80 -3.23 -17.03 -15.08
CA ILE A 80 -3.17 -16.80 -16.53
C ILE A 80 -2.66 -18.05 -17.26
N TYR A 81 -1.61 -18.70 -16.75
CA TYR A 81 -1.08 -19.92 -17.36
C TYR A 81 -2.11 -21.06 -17.39
N ILE A 82 -2.78 -21.32 -16.26
CA ILE A 82 -3.83 -22.33 -16.17
C ILE A 82 -4.98 -22.00 -17.13
N TYR A 83 -5.41 -20.74 -17.17
CA TYR A 83 -6.45 -20.29 -18.09
C TYR A 83 -6.04 -20.58 -19.54
N ILE A 84 -4.87 -20.10 -19.99
CA ILE A 84 -4.39 -20.35 -21.36
C ILE A 84 -4.32 -21.86 -21.66
N TYR A 85 -3.85 -22.67 -20.71
CA TYR A 85 -3.78 -24.12 -20.86
C TYR A 85 -5.16 -24.73 -21.08
N ILE A 86 -6.17 -24.35 -20.28
CA ILE A 86 -7.55 -24.81 -20.43
C ILE A 86 -8.13 -24.38 -21.78
N TYR A 87 -7.96 -23.11 -22.17
CA TYR A 87 -8.45 -22.62 -23.46
C TYR A 87 -7.82 -23.35 -24.64
N LYS A 88 -6.51 -23.61 -24.58
CA LYS A 88 -5.80 -24.39 -25.60
C LYS A 88 -6.31 -25.82 -25.67
N TYR A 89 -6.45 -26.49 -24.51
CA TYR A 89 -6.97 -27.86 -24.41
C TYR A 89 -8.40 -27.97 -24.97
N SER A 90 -9.27 -27.02 -24.62
CA SER A 90 -10.64 -26.97 -25.13
C SER A 90 -10.67 -26.81 -26.65
N HIS A 91 -9.84 -25.94 -27.22
CA HIS A 91 -9.81 -25.71 -28.67
C HIS A 91 -9.22 -26.89 -29.46
N THR A 92 -8.31 -27.68 -28.86
CA THR A 92 -7.79 -28.90 -29.49
C THR A 92 -8.84 -30.01 -29.58
N HIS A 93 -9.70 -30.19 -28.56
CA HIS A 93 -10.76 -31.21 -28.56
C HIS A 93 -11.90 -30.90 -29.54
N THR A 94 -12.18 -29.62 -29.82
CA THR A 94 -13.20 -29.27 -30.82
C THR A 94 -12.76 -29.58 -32.26
N LYS A 95 -11.46 -29.51 -32.57
CA LYS A 95 -10.91 -29.76 -33.92
C LYS A 95 -10.80 -31.25 -34.27
N THR A 96 -10.51 -32.11 -33.29
CA THR A 96 -10.47 -33.57 -33.51
C THR A 96 -11.86 -34.12 -33.84
N ASN A 97 -12.92 -33.56 -33.25
CA ASN A 97 -14.29 -34.01 -33.48
C ASN A 97 -14.88 -33.57 -34.84
N GLN A 98 -14.43 -32.45 -35.43
CA GLN A 98 -14.85 -32.03 -36.78
C GLN A 98 -14.09 -32.77 -37.90
N ASN A 99 -12.83 -33.17 -37.66
CA ASN A 99 -12.04 -33.95 -38.61
C ASN A 99 -12.39 -35.44 -38.63
N ALA A 100 -13.01 -35.96 -37.56
CA ALA A 100 -13.56 -37.32 -37.50
C ALA A 100 -14.88 -37.45 -38.28
N THR A 101 -15.69 -36.39 -38.38
CA THR A 101 -16.98 -36.40 -39.09
C THR A 101 -16.86 -36.19 -40.61
N HIS A 102 -15.73 -35.67 -41.11
CA HIS A 102 -15.58 -35.36 -42.55
C HIS A 102 -14.91 -36.48 -43.37
N ASN A 103 -14.54 -37.60 -42.74
CA ASN A 103 -13.83 -38.73 -43.37
C ASN A 103 -14.62 -40.05 -43.39
N ILE A 104 -15.91 -40.06 -43.05
CA ILE A 104 -16.71 -41.30 -43.05
C ILE A 104 -17.69 -41.40 -44.25
N ASP A 105 -18.08 -40.30 -44.91
CA ASP A 105 -19.24 -40.38 -45.82
C ASP A 105 -18.96 -40.05 -47.30
N ILE A 106 -18.07 -40.75 -48.02
CA ILE A 106 -18.09 -40.67 -49.52
C ILE A 106 -17.92 -42.03 -50.27
N PRO A 107 -17.15 -43.04 -49.81
CA PRO A 107 -17.01 -44.27 -50.62
C PRO A 107 -18.21 -45.25 -50.50
N GLU A 108 -18.96 -45.25 -49.39
CA GLU A 108 -19.90 -46.33 -49.08
C GLU A 108 -21.30 -46.15 -49.72
N LEU A 109 -21.73 -44.91 -49.97
CA LEU A 109 -22.99 -44.62 -50.69
C LEU A 109 -22.91 -44.97 -52.19
N ASN A 110 -21.74 -44.86 -52.82
CA ASN A 110 -21.57 -45.17 -54.24
C ASN A 110 -21.55 -46.68 -54.55
N LYS A 111 -21.31 -47.54 -53.56
CA LYS A 111 -21.36 -49.01 -53.75
C LYS A 111 -22.79 -49.56 -53.66
N LYS A 112 -23.68 -48.87 -52.92
CA LYS A 112 -25.09 -49.29 -52.77
C LYS A 112 -25.95 -48.94 -54.00
N TYR A 113 -25.70 -47.80 -54.65
CA TYR A 113 -26.43 -47.39 -55.85
C TYR A 113 -26.04 -48.17 -57.11
N LYS A 114 -24.79 -48.67 -57.20
CA LYS A 114 -24.30 -49.41 -58.37
C LYS A 114 -24.77 -50.87 -58.44
N ASN A 115 -25.39 -51.38 -57.37
CA ASN A 115 -25.95 -52.72 -57.31
C ASN A 115 -27.50 -52.72 -57.41
N SER A 116 -28.10 -51.56 -57.73
CA SER A 116 -29.55 -51.38 -57.82
C SER A 116 -30.03 -50.92 -59.21
N ILE A 117 -29.16 -50.98 -60.23
CA ILE A 117 -29.46 -50.87 -61.67
C ILE A 117 -28.73 -52.01 -62.35
#